data_AF-A0A1Q9UPA5-F1
#
_entry.id   AF-A0A1Q9UPA5-F1
#
_cell.length_a   1.000
_cell.length_b   1.000
_cell.length_c   1.000
_cell.angle_alpha   90.00
_cell.angle_beta   90.00
_cell.angle_gamma   90.00
#
_symmetry.space_group_name_H-M   'P 1'
#
loop_
_entity.id
_entity.type
_entity.pdbx_description
1 polymer ?
#
loop_
_entity_poly.entity_id
_entity_poly.type
_entity_poly.pdbx_seq_one_letter_code
_entity_poly.pdbx_strand_id
1 'polypeptide(L)'
;MNAQIEQDLFVLGRDGHLPSAQPVLPLTQKKRSLPLRVVTSLALGMAVVAVPVGIFMLVFGVADPEWPLPMDILGAVMGAFIAAVLTGWLPGAVIFVVRQLRENNRRICWNLNERYAAYWAEREWAEQALRSGNLTAFEAAQRLQSHHLDHLVDV
;
A
#
# COMPACT_ATOMS: atom_id res chain seq x y z
N MET A 1 -10.61 16.27 3.93
CA MET A 1 -11.86 15.48 3.89
C MET A 1 -12.96 16.18 4.67
N ASN A 2 -12.93 16.23 6.01
CA ASN A 2 -13.99 16.88 6.82
C ASN A 2 -14.32 18.33 6.40
N ALA A 3 -13.30 19.18 6.23
CA ALA A 3 -13.51 20.56 5.76
C ALA A 3 -14.24 20.66 4.41
N GLN A 4 -14.09 19.66 3.52
CA GLN A 4 -14.80 19.64 2.23
C GLN A 4 -16.25 19.18 2.39
N ILE A 5 -16.50 18.24 3.31
CA ILE A 5 -17.86 17.82 3.68
C ILE A 5 -18.60 19.00 4.33
N GLU A 6 -17.97 19.68 5.28
CA GLU A 6 -18.53 20.87 5.94
C GLU A 6 -18.84 21.98 4.95
N GLN A 7 -17.94 22.24 4.00
CA GLN A 7 -18.16 23.23 2.95
C GLN A 7 -19.34 22.84 2.05
N ASP A 8 -19.45 21.57 1.66
CA ASP A 8 -20.58 21.09 0.87
C ASP A 8 -21.90 21.22 1.66
N LEU A 9 -21.92 20.84 2.94
CA LEU A 9 -23.09 20.96 3.82
C LEU A 9 -23.51 22.43 4.02
N PHE A 10 -22.55 23.32 4.20
CA PHE A 10 -22.79 24.76 4.34
C PHE A 10 -23.43 25.35 3.08
N VAL A 11 -22.89 25.03 1.90
CA VAL A 11 -23.43 25.52 0.61
C VAL A 11 -24.79 24.89 0.32
N LEU A 12 -24.99 23.60 0.64
CA LEU A 12 -26.30 22.93 0.55
C LEU A 12 -27.35 23.63 1.42
N GLY A 13 -27.02 23.99 2.65
CA GLY A 13 -27.93 24.68 3.56
C GLY A 13 -28.22 26.13 3.16
N ARG A 14 -27.26 26.81 2.52
CA ARG A 14 -27.39 28.21 2.11
C ARG A 14 -28.06 28.38 0.75
N ASP A 15 -27.56 27.66 -0.25
CA ASP A 15 -27.86 27.89 -1.66
C ASP A 15 -28.68 26.73 -2.29
N GLY A 16 -28.89 25.63 -1.55
CA GLY A 16 -29.70 24.48 -2.00
C GLY A 16 -29.02 23.61 -3.06
N HIS A 17 -27.76 23.88 -3.40
CA HIS A 17 -27.00 23.13 -4.40
C HIS A 17 -25.62 22.73 -3.87
N LEU A 18 -24.99 21.75 -4.52
CA LEU A 18 -23.60 21.39 -4.25
C LEU A 18 -22.64 22.32 -5.00
N PRO A 19 -21.48 22.68 -4.41
CA PRO A 19 -20.48 23.48 -5.11
C PRO A 19 -19.75 22.63 -6.16
N SER A 20 -19.26 23.26 -7.23
CA SER A 20 -18.40 22.59 -8.22
C SER A 20 -16.96 22.51 -7.70
N ALA A 21 -16.64 21.44 -6.97
CA ALA A 21 -15.30 21.19 -6.43
C ALA A 21 -14.63 19.99 -7.14
N GLN A 22 -13.29 19.93 -7.04
CA GLN A 22 -12.51 18.76 -7.44
C GLN A 22 -12.19 17.88 -6.23
N PRO A 23 -11.96 16.57 -6.43
CA PRO A 23 -11.59 15.68 -5.35
C PRO A 23 -10.20 16.06 -4.81
N VAL A 24 -10.11 16.28 -3.50
CA VAL A 24 -8.87 16.64 -2.80
C VAL A 24 -7.97 15.40 -2.59
N LEU A 25 -8.57 14.20 -2.56
CA LEU A 25 -7.85 12.94 -2.43
C LEU A 25 -7.96 12.11 -3.71
N PRO A 26 -6.92 11.33 -4.06
CA PRO A 26 -6.94 10.50 -5.26
C PRO A 26 -7.98 9.37 -5.13
N LEU A 27 -8.88 9.31 -6.11
CA LEU A 27 -10.01 8.36 -6.16
C LEU A 27 -9.60 6.95 -6.61
N THR A 28 -8.39 6.76 -7.12
CA THR A 28 -7.89 5.46 -7.60
C THR A 28 -6.55 5.13 -6.97
N GLN A 29 -6.50 4.06 -6.18
CA GLN A 29 -5.24 3.41 -5.83
C GLN A 29 -5.37 1.90 -6.06
N LYS A 30 -4.27 1.24 -6.43
CA LYS A 30 -4.22 -0.21 -6.72
C LYS A 30 -3.80 -0.98 -5.47
N LYS A 31 -4.60 -1.97 -5.06
CA LYS A 31 -4.29 -2.87 -3.95
C LYS A 31 -3.08 -3.75 -4.30
N ARG A 32 -1.98 -3.64 -3.56
CA ARG A 32 -0.81 -4.52 -3.75
C ARG A 32 -1.02 -5.87 -3.07
N SER A 33 -0.84 -6.96 -3.81
CA SER A 33 -0.99 -8.32 -3.30
C SER A 33 -0.02 -8.63 -2.15
N LEU A 34 -0.55 -9.21 -1.08
CA LEU A 34 0.21 -9.69 0.07
C LEU A 34 1.16 -10.86 -0.30
N PRO A 35 0.74 -11.90 -1.04
CA PRO A 35 1.62 -13.03 -1.34
C PRO A 35 2.86 -12.60 -2.15
N LEU A 36 2.70 -11.68 -3.10
CA LEU A 36 3.82 -11.15 -3.88
C LEU A 36 4.85 -10.45 -2.99
N ARG A 37 4.41 -9.76 -1.93
CA ARG A 37 5.31 -9.09 -0.99
C ARG A 37 6.07 -10.07 -0.12
N VAL A 38 5.45 -11.16 0.30
CA VAL A 38 6.12 -12.24 1.04
C VAL A 38 7.21 -12.86 0.16
N VAL A 39 6.86 -13.30 -1.05
CA VAL A 39 7.79 -13.95 -1.98
C VAL A 39 8.96 -13.03 -2.33
N THR A 40 8.69 -11.76 -2.69
CA THR A 40 9.76 -10.82 -3.04
C THR A 40 10.66 -10.47 -1.86
N SER A 41 10.13 -10.44 -0.63
CA SER A 41 10.93 -10.15 0.56
C SER A 41 11.80 -11.34 0.95
N LEU A 42 11.27 -12.57 0.85
CA LEU A 42 12.05 -13.78 1.01
C LEU A 42 13.16 -13.89 -0.03
N ALA A 43 12.84 -13.66 -1.32
CA ALA A 43 13.84 -13.67 -2.38
C ALA A 43 14.96 -12.64 -2.15
N LEU A 44 14.62 -11.43 -1.69
CA LEU A 44 15.61 -10.44 -1.29
C LEU A 44 16.46 -10.90 -0.10
N GLY A 45 15.83 -11.53 0.90
CA GLY A 45 16.55 -12.13 2.05
C GLY A 45 17.55 -13.19 1.64
N MET A 46 17.15 -14.10 0.73
CA MET A 46 18.05 -15.10 0.16
C MET A 46 19.23 -14.44 -0.56
N ALA A 47 18.97 -13.40 -1.36
CA ALA A 47 20.03 -12.69 -2.08
C ALA A 47 21.03 -11.99 -1.15
N VAL A 48 20.56 -11.41 -0.04
CA VAL A 48 21.39 -10.78 0.99
C VAL A 48 22.38 -11.77 1.62
N VAL A 49 22.05 -13.06 1.67
CA VAL A 49 22.95 -14.11 2.18
C VAL A 49 23.78 -14.73 1.05
N ALA A 50 23.14 -15.08 -0.07
CA ALA A 50 23.79 -15.78 -1.17
C ALA A 50 24.96 -14.96 -1.76
N VAL A 51 24.78 -13.65 -1.94
CA VAL A 51 25.79 -12.81 -2.59
C VAL A 51 27.08 -12.71 -1.74
N PRO A 52 27.04 -12.35 -0.45
CA PRO A 52 28.25 -12.33 0.38
C PRO A 52 28.91 -13.70 0.54
N VAL A 53 28.12 -14.77 0.75
CA VAL A 53 28.66 -16.12 0.90
C VAL A 53 29.32 -16.61 -0.39
N GLY A 54 28.69 -16.35 -1.55
CA GLY A 54 29.28 -16.70 -2.85
C GLY A 54 30.58 -15.96 -3.11
N ILE A 55 30.63 -14.65 -2.82
CA ILE A 55 31.86 -13.85 -2.93
C ILE A 55 32.93 -14.39 -1.99
N PHE A 56 32.59 -14.68 -0.72
CA PHE A 56 33.52 -15.24 0.25
C PHE A 56 34.10 -16.57 -0.24
N MET A 57 33.24 -17.51 -0.66
CA MET A 57 33.67 -18.81 -1.18
C MET A 57 34.53 -18.69 -2.44
N LEU A 58 34.25 -17.75 -3.34
CA LEU A 58 35.08 -17.51 -4.52
C LEU A 58 36.45 -16.93 -4.15
N VAL A 59 36.49 -15.94 -3.25
CA VAL A 59 37.75 -15.29 -2.84
C VAL A 59 38.67 -16.27 -2.11
N PHE A 60 38.11 -17.12 -1.23
CA PHE A 60 38.89 -18.08 -0.46
C PHE A 60 39.08 -19.43 -1.15
N GLY A 61 38.15 -19.85 -2.02
CA GLY A 61 38.26 -21.10 -2.78
C GLY A 61 39.23 -21.03 -3.96
N VAL A 62 39.36 -19.87 -4.62
CA VAL A 62 40.35 -19.65 -5.69
C VAL A 62 41.80 -19.59 -5.15
N ALA A 63 41.98 -19.62 -3.82
CA ALA A 63 43.30 -19.69 -3.20
C ALA A 63 43.90 -21.11 -3.24
N ASP A 64 43.10 -22.15 -3.50
CA ASP A 64 43.57 -23.54 -3.60
C ASP A 64 43.82 -23.93 -5.07
N PRO A 65 45.07 -24.21 -5.49
CA PRO A 65 45.44 -24.46 -6.88
C PRO A 65 45.06 -25.87 -7.41
N GLU A 66 44.38 -26.69 -6.60
CA GLU A 66 44.12 -28.10 -6.92
C GLU A 66 42.93 -28.31 -7.86
N TRP A 67 42.00 -27.35 -7.93
CA TRP A 67 40.77 -27.49 -8.69
C TRP A 67 40.69 -26.55 -9.91
N PRO A 68 40.06 -26.98 -11.01
CA PRO A 68 39.83 -26.12 -12.15
C PRO A 68 38.76 -25.07 -11.80
N LEU A 69 39.01 -23.82 -12.16
CA LEU A 69 38.20 -22.63 -11.87
C LEU A 69 36.66 -22.78 -12.06
N PRO A 70 36.13 -23.52 -13.06
CA PRO A 70 34.69 -23.78 -13.16
C PRO A 70 34.10 -24.60 -12.00
N MET A 71 34.87 -25.51 -11.41
CA MET A 71 34.44 -26.33 -10.26
C MET A 71 34.36 -25.48 -8.99
N ASP A 72 35.28 -24.54 -8.80
CA ASP A 72 35.25 -23.59 -7.66
C ASP A 72 34.05 -22.66 -7.75
N ILE A 73 33.74 -22.18 -8.96
CA ILE A 73 32.54 -21.37 -9.21
C ILE A 73 31.29 -22.17 -8.89
N LEU A 74 31.19 -23.42 -9.36
CA LEU A 74 30.05 -24.28 -9.09
C LEU A 74 29.90 -24.55 -7.58
N GLY A 75 31.02 -24.85 -6.90
CA GLY A 75 31.05 -25.06 -5.45
C GLY A 75 30.60 -23.83 -4.67
N ALA A 76 31.09 -22.64 -5.03
CA ALA A 76 30.70 -21.38 -4.41
C ALA A 76 29.22 -21.05 -4.63
N VAL A 77 28.69 -21.28 -5.84
CA VAL A 77 27.28 -21.07 -6.15
C VAL A 77 26.40 -22.03 -5.35
N MET A 78 26.76 -23.32 -5.31
CA MET A 78 26.02 -24.33 -4.55
C MET A 78 26.06 -24.07 -3.05
N GLY A 79 27.24 -23.73 -2.50
CA GLY A 79 27.41 -23.38 -1.09
C GLY A 79 26.64 -22.11 -0.70
N ALA A 80 26.69 -21.07 -1.54
CA ALA A 80 25.89 -19.87 -1.37
C ALA A 80 24.39 -20.14 -1.41
N PHE A 81 23.94 -21.00 -2.32
CA PHE A 81 22.54 -21.40 -2.41
C PHE A 81 22.08 -22.14 -1.15
N ILE A 82 22.85 -23.11 -0.67
CA ILE A 82 22.54 -23.86 0.56
C ILE A 82 22.50 -22.91 1.77
N ALA A 83 23.50 -22.04 1.92
CA ALA A 83 23.55 -21.06 2.99
C ALA A 83 22.35 -20.11 2.96
N ALA A 84 21.97 -19.64 1.77
CA ALA A 84 20.80 -18.81 1.57
C ALA A 84 19.51 -19.56 1.96
N VAL A 85 19.33 -20.81 1.53
CA VAL A 85 18.14 -21.59 1.92
C VAL A 85 18.03 -21.77 3.43
N LEU A 86 19.14 -22.05 4.11
CA LEU A 86 19.16 -22.30 5.55
C LEU A 86 18.98 -21.02 6.39
N THR A 87 19.52 -19.88 5.94
CA THR A 87 19.62 -18.67 6.79
C THR A 87 18.99 -17.42 6.18
N GLY A 88 18.77 -17.38 4.87
CA GLY A 88 18.23 -16.22 4.13
C GLY A 88 16.77 -15.89 4.42
N TRP A 89 16.02 -16.80 5.05
CA TRP A 89 14.67 -16.52 5.51
C TRP A 89 14.63 -15.46 6.63
N LEU A 90 15.67 -15.38 7.49
CA LEU A 90 15.77 -14.39 8.56
C LEU A 90 15.83 -12.94 8.04
N PRO A 91 16.80 -12.56 7.20
CA PRO A 91 16.81 -11.22 6.60
C PRO A 91 15.58 -10.98 5.73
N GLY A 92 15.04 -12.02 5.07
CA GLY A 92 13.80 -11.92 4.31
C GLY A 92 12.59 -11.54 5.16
N ALA A 93 12.47 -12.12 6.36
CA ALA A 93 11.44 -11.78 7.33
C ALA A 93 11.58 -10.35 7.84
N VAL A 94 12.80 -9.87 8.11
CA VAL A 94 13.05 -8.48 8.50
C VAL A 94 12.63 -7.50 7.40
N ILE A 95 13.02 -7.76 6.15
CA ILE A 95 12.62 -6.97 4.98
C ILE A 95 11.09 -6.96 4.84
N PHE A 96 10.45 -8.11 5.04
CA PHE A 96 9.00 -8.22 4.99
C PHE A 96 8.32 -7.36 6.05
N VAL A 97 8.77 -7.42 7.32
CA VAL A 97 8.22 -6.61 8.42
C VAL A 97 8.36 -5.13 8.13
N VAL A 98 9.53 -4.67 7.67
CA VAL A 98 9.74 -3.26 7.31
C VAL A 98 8.81 -2.81 6.18
N ARG A 99 8.65 -3.65 5.14
CA ARG A 99 7.72 -3.37 4.04
C ARG A 99 6.27 -3.40 4.50
N GLN A 100 5.93 -4.28 5.44
CA GLN A 100 4.59 -4.40 6.00
C GLN A 100 4.25 -3.20 6.90
N LEU A 101 5.18 -2.69 7.70
CA LEU A 101 5.00 -1.46 8.47
C LEU A 101 4.75 -0.25 7.56
N ARG A 102 5.55 -0.12 6.48
CA ARG A 102 5.33 0.93 5.46
C ARG A 102 3.98 0.78 4.78
N GLU A 103 3.53 -0.43 4.49
CA GLU A 103 2.20 -0.65 3.94
C GLU A 103 1.10 -0.39 4.96
N ASN A 104 1.25 -0.77 6.22
CA ASN A 104 0.23 -0.53 7.24
C ASN A 104 -0.05 0.98 7.37
N ASN A 105 0.99 1.81 7.34
CA ASN A 105 0.80 3.27 7.27
C ASN A 105 0.06 3.70 5.99
N ARG A 106 0.35 3.07 4.85
CA ARG A 106 -0.40 3.29 3.61
C ARG A 106 -1.84 2.80 3.67
N ARG A 107 -2.14 1.75 4.43
CA ARG A 107 -3.50 1.19 4.61
C ARG A 107 -4.39 2.14 5.40
N ILE A 108 -3.84 2.88 6.36
CA ILE A 108 -4.58 3.94 7.05
C ILE A 108 -5.01 5.02 6.03
N CYS A 109 -4.09 5.46 5.18
CA CYS A 109 -4.41 6.38 4.09
C CYS A 109 -5.35 5.76 3.05
N TRP A 110 -5.26 4.44 2.81
CA TRP A 110 -6.13 3.72 1.91
C TRP A 110 -7.58 3.73 2.39
N ASN A 111 -7.81 3.40 3.67
CA ASN A 111 -9.15 3.39 4.23
C ASN A 111 -9.79 4.78 4.17
N LEU A 112 -8.98 5.84 4.38
CA LEU A 112 -9.43 7.22 4.19
C LEU A 112 -9.76 7.53 2.72
N ASN A 113 -8.92 7.12 1.77
CA ASN A 113 -9.17 7.34 0.35
C ASN A 113 -10.38 6.55 -0.17
N GLU A 114 -10.59 5.31 0.29
CA GLU A 114 -11.73 4.48 -0.10
C GLU A 114 -13.04 5.08 0.43
N ARG A 115 -13.05 5.54 1.68
CA ARG A 115 -14.18 6.29 2.25
C ARG A 115 -14.42 7.61 1.52
N TYR A 116 -13.36 8.34 1.21
CA TYR A 116 -13.48 9.57 0.44
C TYR A 116 -14.01 9.32 -0.97
N ALA A 117 -13.59 8.24 -1.63
CA ALA A 117 -14.11 7.86 -2.94
C ALA A 117 -15.60 7.48 -2.88
N ALA A 118 -16.03 6.80 -1.82
CA ALA A 118 -17.46 6.52 -1.58
C ALA A 118 -18.26 7.81 -1.38
N TYR A 119 -17.78 8.71 -0.52
CA TYR A 119 -18.36 10.04 -0.34
C TYR A 119 -18.43 10.82 -1.67
N TRP A 120 -17.36 10.78 -2.47
CA TRP A 120 -17.31 11.51 -3.74
C TRP A 120 -18.33 10.97 -4.75
N ALA A 121 -18.46 9.65 -4.86
CA ALA A 121 -19.49 9.04 -5.70
C ALA A 121 -20.91 9.41 -5.24
N GLU A 122 -21.14 9.47 -3.93
CA GLU A 122 -22.44 9.87 -3.38
C GLU A 122 -22.73 11.35 -3.60
N ARG A 123 -21.71 12.22 -3.51
CA ARG A 123 -21.81 13.64 -3.87
C ARG A 123 -22.19 13.82 -5.34
N GLU A 124 -21.51 13.13 -6.26
CA GLU A 124 -21.81 13.24 -7.70
C GLU A 124 -23.24 12.77 -8.01
N TRP A 125 -23.68 11.69 -7.37
CA TRP A 125 -25.06 11.23 -7.47
C TRP A 125 -26.05 12.25 -6.88
N ALA A 126 -25.76 12.79 -5.69
CA ALA A 126 -26.62 13.77 -5.02
C ALA A 126 -26.74 15.07 -5.84
N GLU A 127 -25.66 15.51 -6.48
CA GLU A 127 -25.68 16.67 -7.37
C GLU A 127 -26.63 16.44 -8.56
N GLN A 128 -26.57 15.26 -9.19
CA GLN A 128 -27.49 14.89 -10.26
C GLN A 128 -28.94 14.78 -9.77
N ALA A 129 -29.16 14.22 -8.57
CA ALA A 129 -30.48 14.06 -7.97
C ALA A 129 -31.12 15.42 -7.59
N LEU A 130 -30.32 16.37 -7.08
CA LEU A 130 -30.75 17.73 -6.80
C LEU A 130 -31.13 18.48 -8.08
N ARG A 131 -30.30 18.38 -9.13
CA ARG A 131 -30.58 19.00 -10.43
C ARG A 131 -31.85 18.46 -11.09
N SER A 132 -32.17 17.18 -10.87
CA SER A 132 -33.39 16.54 -11.39
C SER A 132 -34.61 16.74 -10.50
N GLY A 133 -34.48 17.35 -9.32
CA GLY A 133 -35.56 17.54 -8.35
C GLY A 133 -36.00 16.26 -7.64
N ASN A 134 -35.27 15.16 -7.79
CA ASN A 134 -35.57 13.86 -7.19
C ASN A 134 -35.17 13.78 -5.72
N LEU A 135 -34.43 14.76 -5.20
CA LEU A 135 -33.91 14.81 -3.85
C LEU A 135 -33.95 16.24 -3.34
N THR A 136 -34.29 16.43 -2.07
CA THR A 136 -34.23 17.75 -1.43
C THR A 136 -32.82 18.07 -0.92
N ALA A 137 -32.50 19.35 -0.77
CA ALA A 137 -31.22 19.79 -0.20
C ALA A 137 -30.99 19.26 1.23
N PHE A 138 -32.06 19.09 2.01
CA PHE A 138 -32.00 18.51 3.34
C PHE A 138 -31.65 17.02 3.31
N GLU A 139 -32.27 16.24 2.43
CA GLU A 139 -31.97 14.82 2.26
C GLU A 139 -30.55 14.59 1.72
N ALA A 140 -30.08 15.45 0.81
CA ALA A 140 -28.68 15.46 0.36
C ALA A 140 -27.72 15.70 1.54
N ALA A 141 -28.01 16.71 2.36
CA ALA A 141 -27.18 17.04 3.51
C ALA A 141 -27.11 15.89 4.52
N GLN A 142 -28.25 15.27 4.83
CA GLN A 142 -28.30 14.12 5.76
C GLN A 142 -27.47 12.94 5.25
N ARG A 143 -27.52 12.65 3.95
CA ARG A 143 -26.70 11.58 3.34
C ARG A 143 -25.21 11.89 3.39
N LEU A 144 -24.80 13.11 3.01
CA LEU A 144 -23.39 13.51 3.03
C LEU A 144 -22.82 13.60 4.45
N GLN A 145 -23.65 13.95 5.45
CA GLN A 145 -23.26 13.99 6.85
C GLN A 145 -22.86 12.61 7.39
N SER A 146 -23.45 11.52 6.87
CA SER A 146 -23.09 10.15 7.28
C SER A 146 -21.63 9.76 6.96
N HIS A 147 -20.96 10.50 6.07
CA HIS A 147 -19.55 10.31 5.72
C HIS A 147 -18.59 11.17 6.53
N HIS A 148 -19.09 12.00 7.45
CA HIS A 148 -18.27 12.83 8.30
C HIS A 148 -17.52 11.98 9.33
N LEU A 149 -16.20 12.20 9.47
CA LEU A 149 -15.34 11.31 10.26
C LEU A 149 -15.56 11.41 11.79
N ASP A 150 -16.24 12.46 12.26
CA ASP A 150 -16.43 12.69 13.71
C ASP A 150 -17.34 11.65 14.38
N HIS A 151 -18.16 10.92 13.62
CA HIS A 151 -18.95 9.80 14.13
C HIS A 151 -18.14 8.54 14.50
N LEU A 152 -16.80 8.57 14.39
CA LEU A 152 -15.92 7.39 14.58
C LEU A 152 -14.92 7.54 15.72
N VAL A 153 -14.90 8.67 16.42
CA VAL A 153 -13.96 8.91 17.54
C VAL A 153 -14.47 8.33 18.88
N ASP A 154 -15.70 7.82 18.91
CA ASP A 154 -16.33 7.23 20.11
C ASP A 154 -16.14 5.69 20.27
N VAL A 155 -15.11 5.09 19.66
CA VAL A 155 -14.78 3.65 19.86
C VAL A 155 -13.31 3.44 20.22
#